data_AF-I3LYF6-F1
#
_entry.id   AF-I3LYF6-F1
#
_cell.length_a   1.000
_cell.length_b   1.000
_cell.length_c   1.000
_cell.angle_alpha   90.00
_cell.angle_beta   90.00
_cell.angle_gamma   90.00
#
_symmetry.space_group_name_H-M   'P 1'
#
loop_
_entity.id
_entity.type
_entity.pdbx_description
1 polymer ?
#
loop_
_entity_poly.entity_id
_entity_poly.type
_entity_poly.pdbx_seq_one_letter_code
_entity_poly.pdbx_strand_id
1 'polypeptide(L)'
;MRARVARAAWAWGCSVCCRRGVSNFPIPPPSAVDVAELLRGATTAEEQPSAAAARRAPGQCSVLLFPGQGSQVVGMGRGLLGYPRVRELYDAAQRVLGYDLLELSLHGPQEDLDRTVHCQPAVFVASLAAVEKLHHLQPAVIENCIAAAGFSVGEFAALVFAGAMEFSEGLYAVKVRAEAMQEASEAVPSGMLSVLGQPRSKFNFACLEAQKHCKSLGIESPVCEVASYLFPDCRVISGHLEALRFLQKNSSRYHFRRTKMLPVSGGFHTRLMEPAVQPLAQVLKTVAIRKPLVAVYSNVSGSRY
;
A
#
# COMPACT_ATOMS: atom_id res chain seq x y z
N MET A 1 57.60 -40.31 -13.10
CA MET A 1 56.62 -39.25 -12.76
C MET A 1 55.22 -39.69 -13.15
N ARG A 2 54.51 -40.36 -12.25
CA ARG A 2 53.08 -40.65 -12.33
C ARG A 2 52.56 -40.58 -10.89
N ALA A 3 51.86 -39.50 -10.55
CA ALA A 3 51.32 -39.30 -9.21
C ALA A 3 49.88 -39.81 -9.15
N ARG A 4 49.64 -40.72 -8.19
CA ARG A 4 48.36 -41.25 -7.76
C ARG A 4 47.52 -40.14 -7.12
N VAL A 5 46.20 -40.16 -7.34
CA VAL A 5 45.25 -39.53 -6.41
C VAL A 5 44.20 -40.56 -6.04
N ALA A 6 44.13 -40.83 -4.74
CA ALA A 6 43.26 -41.80 -4.10
C ALA A 6 41.88 -41.21 -3.82
N ARG A 7 40.86 -42.08 -3.87
CA ARG A 7 39.53 -41.84 -3.29
C ARG A 7 39.60 -41.89 -1.77
N ALA A 8 38.87 -41.00 -1.11
CA ALA A 8 38.34 -41.21 0.23
C ALA A 8 36.99 -40.51 0.37
N ALA A 9 36.00 -41.23 0.89
CA ALA A 9 34.66 -40.76 1.19
C ALA A 9 34.44 -40.81 2.70
N TRP A 10 34.01 -39.72 3.33
CA TRP A 10 33.41 -39.55 4.68
C TRP A 10 32.84 -38.11 4.70
N ALA A 11 31.83 -37.66 5.43
CA ALA A 11 30.69 -38.20 6.17
C ALA A 11 29.78 -36.97 6.47
N TRP A 12 28.52 -37.18 6.82
CA TRP A 12 27.56 -36.14 7.22
C TRP A 12 27.98 -35.40 8.51
N GLY A 13 27.58 -34.12 8.65
CA GLY A 13 27.54 -33.46 9.96
C GLY A 13 27.45 -31.94 9.98
N CYS A 14 26.26 -31.46 10.35
CA CYS A 14 25.97 -30.28 11.18
C CYS A 14 26.15 -28.83 10.66
N SER A 15 24.99 -28.15 10.63
CA SER A 15 24.75 -26.83 11.23
C SER A 15 25.60 -25.66 10.72
N VAL A 16 25.14 -25.02 9.63
CA VAL A 16 25.43 -23.61 9.39
C VAL A 16 24.34 -22.78 10.04
N CYS A 17 24.61 -22.35 11.26
CA CYS A 17 23.88 -21.31 11.96
C CYS A 17 24.13 -19.99 11.22
N CYS A 18 23.22 -19.61 10.32
CA CYS A 18 23.22 -18.29 9.71
C CYS A 18 22.96 -17.24 10.79
N ARG A 19 24.04 -16.60 11.26
CA ARG A 19 23.96 -15.41 12.11
C ARG A 19 23.20 -14.33 11.34
N ARG A 20 21.94 -14.08 11.73
CA ARG A 20 21.18 -12.90 11.34
C ARG A 20 21.97 -11.67 11.84
N GLY A 21 22.35 -10.79 10.91
CA GLY A 21 22.86 -9.47 11.29
C GLY A 21 21.80 -8.75 12.11
N VAL A 22 22.20 -8.21 13.25
CA VAL A 22 21.32 -7.43 14.13
C VAL A 22 20.99 -6.13 13.41
N SER A 23 19.79 -6.00 12.86
CA SER A 23 19.30 -4.72 12.35
C SER A 23 18.98 -3.82 13.53
N ASN A 24 19.53 -2.61 13.58
CA ASN A 24 19.23 -1.58 14.59
C ASN A 24 17.80 -1.00 14.48
N PHE A 25 16.88 -1.69 13.80
CA PHE A 25 15.51 -1.24 13.60
C PHE A 25 14.59 -1.87 14.65
N PRO A 26 13.64 -1.11 15.21
CA PRO A 26 12.70 -1.64 16.20
C PRO A 26 11.90 -2.82 15.63
N ILE A 27 11.73 -3.85 16.44
CA ILE A 27 10.85 -4.99 16.13
C ILE A 27 9.40 -4.51 16.29
N PRO A 28 8.47 -4.85 15.38
CA PRO A 28 7.05 -4.51 15.55
C PRO A 28 6.52 -5.07 16.87
N PRO A 29 5.71 -4.33 17.64
CA PRO A 29 5.13 -4.86 18.86
C PRO A 29 4.17 -6.03 18.52
N PRO A 30 4.25 -7.17 19.23
CA PRO A 30 3.27 -8.25 19.09
C PRO A 30 1.88 -7.76 19.50
N SER A 31 0.82 -8.20 18.80
CA SER A 31 -0.56 -7.76 19.09
C SER A 31 -1.54 -8.91 19.29
N ALA A 32 -2.62 -8.61 20.02
CA ALA A 32 -3.75 -9.51 20.26
C ALA A 32 -4.90 -9.31 19.24
N VAL A 33 -4.74 -8.45 18.23
CA VAL A 33 -5.82 -8.15 17.26
C VAL A 33 -5.60 -8.89 15.95
N ASP A 34 -6.28 -10.02 15.82
CA ASP A 34 -6.26 -10.86 14.63
C ASP A 34 -7.46 -10.53 13.72
N VAL A 35 -7.28 -9.59 12.79
CA VAL A 35 -8.32 -9.20 11.81
C VAL A 35 -8.66 -10.35 10.86
N ALA A 36 -7.69 -11.24 10.60
CA ALA A 36 -7.89 -12.39 9.75
C ALA A 36 -8.77 -13.46 10.40
N GLU A 37 -9.00 -13.39 11.71
CA GLU A 37 -10.00 -14.21 12.39
C GLU A 37 -11.40 -14.02 11.80
N LEU A 38 -11.74 -12.81 11.33
CA LEU A 38 -13.02 -12.56 10.64
C LEU A 38 -13.15 -13.42 9.38
N LEU A 39 -12.06 -13.56 8.62
CA LEU A 39 -12.01 -14.46 7.47
C LEU A 39 -11.98 -15.92 7.91
N ARG A 40 -11.19 -16.28 8.92
CA ARG A 40 -11.10 -17.67 9.39
C ARG A 40 -12.46 -18.18 9.86
N GLY A 41 -13.15 -17.43 10.72
CA GLY A 41 -14.51 -17.76 11.19
C GLY A 41 -15.52 -17.86 10.04
N ALA A 42 -15.37 -17.03 9.00
CA ALA A 42 -16.16 -17.10 7.78
C ALA A 42 -15.84 -18.32 6.90
N THR A 43 -14.59 -18.79 6.90
CA THR A 43 -14.15 -19.95 6.10
C THR A 43 -14.26 -21.30 6.81
N THR A 44 -14.48 -21.34 8.13
CA THR A 44 -14.59 -22.58 8.91
C THR A 44 -15.92 -23.34 8.75
N ALA A 45 -16.82 -22.87 7.89
CA ALA A 45 -17.97 -23.66 7.43
C ALA A 45 -17.51 -24.72 6.40
N GLU A 46 -17.10 -25.87 6.92
CA GLU A 46 -16.78 -27.15 6.24
C GLU A 46 -15.85 -27.08 5.02
N GLU A 47 -14.55 -27.31 5.23
CA GLU A 47 -13.65 -27.84 4.20
C GLU A 47 -14.07 -29.28 3.86
N GLN A 48 -14.95 -29.45 2.86
CA GLN A 48 -15.03 -30.70 2.10
C GLN A 48 -13.98 -30.71 0.98
N PRO A 49 -13.36 -31.87 0.68
CA PRO A 49 -12.31 -31.96 -0.32
C PRO A 49 -12.83 -31.54 -1.70
N SER A 50 -12.13 -30.59 -2.30
CA SER A 50 -12.43 -29.90 -3.56
C SER A 50 -12.70 -30.86 -4.72
N ALA A 51 -13.98 -31.13 -4.98
CA ALA A 51 -14.48 -31.30 -6.33
C ALA A 51 -14.22 -29.98 -7.08
N ALA A 52 -13.60 -30.04 -8.25
CA ALA A 52 -13.23 -28.91 -9.12
C ALA A 52 -14.12 -27.68 -8.86
N ALA A 53 -13.56 -26.66 -8.18
CA ALA A 53 -14.28 -25.52 -7.62
C ALA A 53 -15.42 -25.08 -8.55
N ALA A 54 -16.66 -25.43 -8.15
CA ALA A 54 -17.84 -25.10 -8.92
C ALA A 54 -17.81 -23.59 -9.21
N ARG A 55 -18.03 -23.21 -10.47
CA ARG A 55 -18.05 -21.80 -10.87
C ARG A 55 -19.14 -21.09 -10.06
N ARG A 56 -18.74 -20.27 -9.09
CA ARG A 56 -19.67 -19.43 -8.31
C ARG A 56 -20.31 -18.41 -9.24
N ALA A 57 -21.62 -18.19 -9.11
CA ALA A 57 -22.29 -17.14 -9.87
C ALA A 57 -21.80 -15.76 -9.39
N PRO A 58 -21.73 -14.73 -10.26
CA PRO A 58 -21.25 -13.40 -9.87
C PRO A 58 -21.97 -12.80 -8.66
N GLY A 59 -23.29 -13.05 -8.49
CA GLY A 59 -24.07 -12.59 -7.34
C GLY A 59 -23.77 -13.31 -6.02
N GLN A 60 -22.92 -14.34 -6.04
CA GLN A 60 -22.47 -15.11 -4.87
C GLN A 60 -21.00 -14.85 -4.56
N CYS A 61 -20.43 -13.78 -5.10
CA CYS A 61 -19.02 -13.42 -4.91
C CYS A 61 -18.91 -11.95 -4.55
N SER A 62 -17.97 -11.63 -3.68
CA SER A 62 -17.58 -10.26 -3.40
C SER A 62 -16.09 -10.06 -3.71
N VAL A 63 -15.76 -8.81 -4.02
CA VAL A 63 -14.38 -8.34 -4.15
C VAL A 63 -14.25 -7.11 -3.25
N LEU A 64 -13.30 -7.14 -2.32
CA LEU A 64 -13.07 -6.02 -1.41
C LEU A 64 -11.95 -5.13 -1.94
N LEU A 65 -12.27 -3.84 -2.13
CA LEU A 65 -11.31 -2.84 -2.58
C LEU A 65 -10.99 -1.88 -1.43
N PHE A 66 -9.71 -1.73 -1.13
CA PHE A 66 -9.21 -0.91 -0.04
C PHE A 66 -8.69 0.43 -0.59
N PRO A 67 -9.19 1.58 -0.11
CA PRO A 67 -8.79 2.88 -0.63
C PRO A 67 -7.34 3.22 -0.23
N GLY A 68 -6.75 4.16 -0.97
CA GLY A 68 -5.44 4.72 -0.65
C GLY A 68 -5.53 6.12 -0.04
N GLN A 69 -4.36 6.75 0.11
CA GLN A 69 -4.25 8.15 0.54
C GLN A 69 -5.08 9.08 -0.36
N GLY A 70 -5.72 10.08 0.26
CA GLY A 70 -6.66 11.00 -0.34
C GLY A 70 -8.13 10.73 0.01
N SER A 71 -8.43 9.62 0.70
CA SER A 71 -9.78 9.31 1.20
C SER A 71 -10.00 9.70 2.67
N GLN A 72 -8.97 10.18 3.36
CA GLN A 72 -9.07 10.62 4.75
C GLN A 72 -9.93 11.88 4.87
N VAL A 73 -10.70 11.97 5.94
CA VAL A 73 -11.54 13.13 6.26
C VAL A 73 -11.70 13.23 7.76
N VAL A 74 -11.67 14.45 8.31
CA VAL A 74 -11.96 14.66 9.74
C VAL A 74 -13.37 14.17 10.07
N GLY A 75 -13.48 13.39 11.14
CA GLY A 75 -14.68 12.66 11.51
C GLY A 75 -14.74 11.23 10.98
N MET A 76 -13.76 10.79 10.19
CA MET A 76 -13.63 9.37 9.82
C MET A 76 -13.49 8.50 11.07
N GLY A 77 -14.06 7.29 11.02
CA GLY A 77 -14.08 6.38 12.17
C GLY A 77 -15.24 6.64 13.16
N ARG A 78 -15.86 7.83 13.21
CA ARG A 78 -16.95 8.14 14.17
C ARG A 78 -18.09 7.13 14.12
N GLY A 79 -18.59 6.87 12.91
CA GLY A 79 -19.66 5.89 12.68
C GLY A 79 -19.22 4.43 12.78
N LEU A 80 -17.94 4.14 13.05
CA LEU A 80 -17.39 2.79 13.20
C LEU A 80 -17.25 2.39 14.68
N LEU A 81 -17.12 3.34 15.60
CA LEU A 81 -16.87 3.09 17.03
C LEU A 81 -17.96 2.29 17.77
N GLY A 82 -19.14 2.15 17.18
CA GLY A 82 -20.23 1.33 17.71
C GLY A 82 -20.14 -0.15 17.35
N TYR A 83 -19.22 -0.54 16.47
CA TYR A 83 -19.06 -1.93 16.03
C TYR A 83 -17.99 -2.65 16.85
N PRO A 84 -18.08 -3.99 16.99
CA PRO A 84 -17.11 -4.79 17.73
C PRO A 84 -15.68 -4.57 17.24
N ARG A 85 -14.69 -4.69 18.15
CA ARG A 85 -13.24 -4.66 17.88
C ARG A 85 -12.69 -3.35 17.27
N VAL A 86 -13.53 -2.42 16.82
CA VAL A 86 -13.08 -1.14 16.24
C VAL A 86 -12.29 -0.32 17.26
N ARG A 87 -12.73 -0.27 18.52
CA ARG A 87 -11.97 0.44 19.58
C ARG A 87 -10.61 -0.21 19.83
N GLU A 88 -10.56 -1.54 19.88
CA GLU A 88 -9.32 -2.29 20.05
C GLU A 88 -8.34 -2.06 18.90
N LEU A 89 -8.82 -1.91 17.66
CA LEU A 89 -7.99 -1.54 16.51
C LEU A 89 -7.34 -0.16 16.68
N TYR A 90 -8.12 0.83 17.13
CA TYR A 90 -7.57 2.17 17.40
C TYR A 90 -6.63 2.20 18.61
N ASP A 91 -6.93 1.45 19.67
CA ASP A 91 -6.05 1.32 20.83
C ASP A 91 -4.73 0.63 20.46
N ALA A 92 -4.80 -0.41 19.63
CA ALA A 92 -3.62 -1.07 19.07
C ALA A 92 -2.85 -0.13 18.16
N ALA A 93 -3.53 0.68 17.36
CA ALA A 93 -2.91 1.68 16.53
C ALA A 93 -2.15 2.72 17.34
N GLN A 94 -2.75 3.23 18.43
CA GLN A 94 -2.09 4.17 19.33
C GLN A 94 -0.78 3.59 19.91
N ARG A 95 -0.78 2.32 20.31
CA ARG A 95 0.43 1.63 20.81
C ARG A 95 1.53 1.52 19.75
N VAL A 96 1.17 1.21 18.50
CA VAL A 96 2.13 1.06 17.38
C VAL A 96 2.67 2.42 16.92
N LEU A 97 1.79 3.41 16.84
CA LEU A 97 2.09 4.73 16.28
C LEU A 97 2.79 5.64 17.29
N GLY A 98 2.43 5.54 18.57
CA GLY A 98 2.91 6.42 19.64
C GLY A 98 2.12 7.73 19.76
N TYR A 99 0.98 7.85 19.07
CA TYR A 99 0.06 8.98 19.14
C TYR A 99 -1.39 8.51 18.97
N ASP A 100 -2.35 9.32 19.40
CA ASP A 100 -3.77 9.01 19.30
C ASP A 100 -4.30 9.27 17.87
N LEU A 101 -4.26 8.22 17.05
CA LEU A 101 -4.80 8.26 15.69
C LEU A 101 -6.32 8.45 15.68
N LEU A 102 -7.03 7.97 16.70
CA LEU A 102 -8.48 8.10 16.75
C LEU A 102 -8.87 9.56 16.95
N GLU A 103 -8.25 10.23 17.92
CA GLU A 103 -8.49 11.65 18.17
C GLU A 103 -8.17 12.51 16.95
N LEU A 104 -7.02 12.27 16.30
CA LEU A 104 -6.66 12.93 15.05
C LEU A 104 -7.69 12.68 13.94
N SER A 105 -8.17 11.44 13.80
CA SER A 105 -9.18 11.07 12.79
C SER A 105 -10.54 11.72 13.05
N LEU A 106 -10.91 11.91 14.32
CA LEU A 106 -12.23 12.44 14.70
C LEU A 106 -12.30 13.96 14.77
N HIS A 107 -11.21 14.60 15.22
CA HIS A 107 -11.21 16.00 15.66
C HIS A 107 -10.01 16.82 15.18
N GLY A 108 -8.93 16.17 14.72
CA GLY A 108 -7.73 16.90 14.31
C GLY A 108 -8.01 17.83 13.14
N PRO A 109 -7.22 18.90 12.98
CA PRO A 109 -7.40 19.77 11.82
C PRO A 109 -7.09 18.95 10.55
N GLN A 110 -7.86 19.21 9.49
CA GLN A 110 -7.75 18.44 8.24
C GLN A 110 -6.33 18.46 7.67
N GLU A 111 -5.60 19.57 7.86
CA GLU A 111 -4.21 19.73 7.42
C GLU A 111 -3.24 18.75 8.09
N ASP A 112 -3.42 18.45 9.38
CA ASP A 112 -2.60 17.46 10.08
C ASP A 112 -2.95 16.05 9.60
N LEU A 113 -4.25 15.75 9.48
CA LEU A 113 -4.71 14.47 8.98
C LEU A 113 -4.24 14.20 7.54
N ASP A 114 -4.10 15.25 6.71
CA ASP A 114 -3.65 15.16 5.33
C ASP A 114 -2.14 14.92 5.18
N ARG A 115 -1.34 15.11 6.24
CA ARG A 115 0.09 14.79 6.21
C ARG A 115 0.29 13.29 5.95
N THR A 116 1.28 12.94 5.13
CA THR A 116 1.51 11.55 4.69
C THR A 116 1.70 10.62 5.89
N VAL A 117 2.42 11.07 6.92
CA VAL A 117 2.66 10.37 8.20
C VAL A 117 1.39 10.02 8.98
N HIS A 118 0.29 10.73 8.74
CA HIS A 118 -0.98 10.56 9.45
C HIS A 118 -2.05 9.92 8.57
N CYS A 119 -2.22 10.40 7.33
CA CYS A 119 -3.26 9.86 6.44
C CYS A 119 -3.04 8.39 6.09
N GLN A 120 -1.80 7.94 5.92
CA GLN A 120 -1.52 6.53 5.59
C GLN A 120 -1.97 5.58 6.72
N PRO A 121 -1.54 5.77 7.99
CA PRO A 121 -2.12 5.05 9.12
C PRO A 121 -3.64 5.22 9.25
N ALA A 122 -4.17 6.44 9.09
CA ALA A 122 -5.60 6.70 9.22
C ALA A 122 -6.44 5.89 8.23
N VAL A 123 -6.06 5.90 6.95
CA VAL A 123 -6.73 5.14 5.89
C VAL A 123 -6.61 3.64 6.13
N PHE A 124 -5.43 3.15 6.54
CA PHE A 124 -5.22 1.74 6.86
C PHE A 124 -6.14 1.27 7.99
N VAL A 125 -6.13 1.95 9.14
CA VAL A 125 -6.90 1.55 10.33
C VAL A 125 -8.41 1.69 10.07
N ALA A 126 -8.84 2.80 9.46
CA ALA A 126 -10.26 3.00 9.16
C ALA A 126 -10.79 1.99 8.12
N SER A 127 -9.96 1.53 7.18
CA SER A 127 -10.36 0.50 6.23
C SER A 127 -10.61 -0.84 6.93
N LEU A 128 -9.76 -1.23 7.88
CA LEU A 128 -9.95 -2.46 8.65
C LEU A 128 -11.10 -2.33 9.66
N ALA A 129 -11.30 -1.17 10.26
CA ALA A 129 -12.50 -0.88 11.07
C ALA A 129 -13.78 -0.92 10.23
N ALA A 130 -13.73 -0.54 8.95
CA ALA A 130 -14.87 -0.68 8.04
C ALA A 130 -15.15 -2.16 7.69
N VAL A 131 -14.11 -3.01 7.65
CA VAL A 131 -14.28 -4.47 7.54
C VAL A 131 -15.01 -5.02 8.77
N GLU A 132 -14.67 -4.59 9.99
CA GLU A 132 -15.41 -5.01 11.21
C GLU A 132 -16.90 -4.66 11.14
N LYS A 133 -17.21 -3.43 10.71
CA LYS A 133 -18.59 -3.01 10.45
C LYS A 133 -19.26 -3.88 9.39
N LEU A 134 -18.57 -4.15 8.28
CA LEU A 134 -19.10 -4.97 7.18
C LEU A 134 -19.38 -6.39 7.63
N HIS A 135 -18.46 -6.99 8.40
CA HIS A 135 -18.63 -8.32 8.98
C HIS A 135 -19.84 -8.36 9.93
N HIS A 136 -20.02 -7.34 10.77
CA HIS A 136 -21.15 -7.28 11.69
C HIS A 136 -22.51 -7.14 10.97
N LEU A 137 -22.58 -6.33 9.91
CA LEU A 137 -23.84 -6.06 9.22
C LEU A 137 -24.18 -7.08 8.13
N GLN A 138 -23.17 -7.58 7.42
CA GLN A 138 -23.31 -8.43 6.24
C GLN A 138 -22.16 -9.47 6.20
N PRO A 139 -22.12 -10.43 7.14
CA PRO A 139 -21.04 -11.42 7.23
C PRO A 139 -20.86 -12.22 5.92
N ALA A 140 -21.96 -12.49 5.21
CA ALA A 140 -21.96 -13.13 3.91
C ALA A 140 -21.09 -12.41 2.85
N VAL A 141 -20.87 -11.09 2.94
CA VAL A 141 -19.97 -10.38 2.03
C VAL A 141 -18.51 -10.76 2.29
N ILE A 142 -18.14 -11.02 3.55
CA ILE A 142 -16.79 -11.46 3.92
C ILE A 142 -16.60 -12.94 3.56
N GLU A 143 -17.58 -13.79 3.87
CA GLU A 143 -17.59 -15.23 3.55
C GLU A 143 -17.50 -15.51 2.04
N ASN A 144 -18.17 -14.70 1.24
CA ASN A 144 -18.18 -14.84 -0.22
C ASN A 144 -17.03 -14.09 -0.91
N CYS A 145 -16.09 -13.53 -0.15
CA CYS A 145 -14.95 -12.80 -0.71
C CYS A 145 -14.01 -13.74 -1.46
N ILE A 146 -13.87 -13.51 -2.76
CA ILE A 146 -12.96 -14.29 -3.61
C ILE A 146 -11.66 -13.55 -3.91
N ALA A 147 -11.64 -12.23 -3.71
CA ALA A 147 -10.48 -11.40 -3.99
C ALA A 147 -10.49 -10.10 -3.20
N ALA A 148 -9.29 -9.60 -2.91
CA ALA A 148 -9.06 -8.27 -2.39
C ALA A 148 -7.99 -7.54 -3.23
N ALA A 149 -8.09 -6.22 -3.28
CA ALA A 149 -7.04 -5.37 -3.81
C ALA A 149 -7.07 -4.04 -3.07
N GLY A 150 -5.91 -3.40 -2.94
CA GLY A 150 -5.82 -2.11 -2.28
C GLY A 150 -5.05 -1.12 -3.12
N PHE A 151 -5.48 0.14 -3.14
CA PHE A 151 -4.81 1.19 -3.89
C PHE A 151 -3.66 1.79 -3.08
N SER A 152 -2.42 1.63 -3.54
CA SER A 152 -1.22 2.16 -2.85
C SER A 152 -1.15 1.67 -1.39
N VAL A 153 -1.24 2.55 -0.39
CA VAL A 153 -1.26 2.16 1.03
C VAL A 153 -2.38 1.18 1.38
N GLY A 154 -3.50 1.21 0.64
CA GLY A 154 -4.60 0.27 0.81
C GLY A 154 -4.20 -1.18 0.60
N GLU A 155 -3.11 -1.47 -0.13
CA GLU A 155 -2.62 -2.84 -0.31
C GLU A 155 -2.22 -3.50 1.02
N PHE A 156 -1.67 -2.73 1.96
CA PHE A 156 -1.38 -3.22 3.31
C PHE A 156 -2.64 -3.63 4.04
N ALA A 157 -3.72 -2.83 3.94
CA ALA A 157 -5.01 -3.18 4.53
C ALA A 157 -5.62 -4.43 3.86
N ALA A 158 -5.49 -4.58 2.54
CA ALA A 158 -5.92 -5.77 1.82
C ALA A 158 -5.15 -7.04 2.26
N LEU A 159 -3.84 -6.92 2.45
CA LEU A 159 -2.97 -8.01 2.91
C LEU A 159 -3.27 -8.42 4.37
N VAL A 160 -3.50 -7.44 5.25
CA VAL A 160 -3.91 -7.72 6.64
C VAL A 160 -5.30 -8.33 6.70
N PHE A 161 -6.25 -7.79 5.95
CA PHE A 161 -7.57 -8.39 5.80
C PHE A 161 -7.47 -9.85 5.36
N ALA A 162 -6.66 -10.15 4.34
CA ALA A 162 -6.47 -11.50 3.81
C ALA A 162 -5.60 -12.42 4.69
N GLY A 163 -5.16 -11.97 5.87
CA GLY A 163 -4.34 -12.76 6.79
C GLY A 163 -2.90 -13.01 6.36
N ALA A 164 -2.41 -12.26 5.37
CA ALA A 164 -1.03 -12.32 4.93
C ALA A 164 -0.06 -11.60 5.89
N MET A 165 -0.55 -10.65 6.68
CA MET A 165 0.21 -9.90 7.68
C MET A 165 -0.64 -9.72 8.95
N GLU A 166 -0.01 -9.68 10.12
CA GLU A 166 -0.71 -9.27 11.35
C GLU A 166 -1.01 -7.77 11.32
N PHE A 167 -2.04 -7.35 12.06
CA PHE A 167 -2.45 -5.93 12.11
C PHE A 167 -1.31 -5.00 12.55
N SER A 168 -0.63 -5.31 13.66
CA SER A 168 0.43 -4.44 14.19
C SER A 168 1.66 -4.41 13.30
N GLU A 169 2.02 -5.54 12.68
CA GLU A 169 3.12 -5.63 11.72
C GLU A 169 2.81 -4.81 10.45
N GLY A 170 1.60 -4.95 9.91
CA GLY A 170 1.11 -4.18 8.78
C GLY A 170 1.10 -2.68 9.08
N LEU A 171 0.55 -2.28 10.23
CA LEU A 171 0.50 -0.88 10.64
C LEU A 171 1.90 -0.31 10.89
N TYR A 172 2.82 -1.08 11.46
CA TYR A 172 4.20 -0.65 11.67
C TYR A 172 4.92 -0.44 10.32
N ALA A 173 4.73 -1.33 9.35
CA ALA A 173 5.24 -1.15 7.99
C ALA A 173 4.63 0.10 7.32
N VAL A 174 3.33 0.37 7.52
CA VAL A 174 2.66 1.59 7.05
C VAL A 174 3.23 2.83 7.72
N LYS A 175 3.51 2.80 9.02
CA LYS A 175 4.15 3.91 9.75
C LYS A 175 5.49 4.28 9.12
N VAL A 176 6.39 3.29 8.99
CA VAL A 176 7.73 3.53 8.42
C VAL A 176 7.66 3.97 6.96
N ARG A 177 6.76 3.38 6.17
CA ARG A 177 6.47 3.84 4.81
C ARG A 177 6.05 5.31 4.78
N ALA A 178 5.13 5.69 5.66
CA ALA A 178 4.56 7.03 5.70
C ALA A 178 5.60 8.08 6.12
N GLU A 179 6.41 7.79 7.14
CA GLU A 179 7.53 8.61 7.61
C GLU A 179 8.56 8.81 6.50
N ALA A 180 9.04 7.72 5.88
CA ALA A 180 10.06 7.81 4.85
C ALA A 180 9.56 8.51 3.56
N MET A 181 8.29 8.30 3.18
CA MET A 181 7.69 8.99 2.04
C MET A 181 7.44 10.48 2.32
N GLN A 182 7.11 10.85 3.56
CA GLN A 182 6.98 12.25 3.96
C GLN A 182 8.35 12.95 3.84
N GLU A 183 9.40 12.35 4.40
CA GLU A 183 10.78 12.88 4.33
C GLU A 183 11.23 13.06 2.87
N ALA A 184 11.00 12.05 2.02
CA ALA A 184 11.31 12.13 0.59
C ALA A 184 10.55 13.26 -0.13
N SER A 185 9.30 13.52 0.28
CA SER A 185 8.46 14.58 -0.30
C SER A 185 8.88 15.98 0.16
N GLU A 186 9.37 16.10 1.39
CA GLU A 186 9.90 17.36 1.94
C GLU A 186 11.27 17.72 1.35
N ALA A 187 12.06 16.71 0.96
CA ALA A 187 13.38 16.90 0.37
C ALA A 187 13.34 17.50 -1.05
N VAL A 188 12.30 17.19 -1.85
CA VAL A 188 12.20 17.64 -3.24
C VAL A 188 10.79 18.16 -3.55
N PRO A 189 10.64 19.45 -3.90
CA PRO A 189 9.36 20.02 -4.33
C PRO A 189 8.75 19.25 -5.50
N SER A 190 7.70 18.49 -5.20
CA SER A 190 7.10 17.54 -6.14
C SER A 190 5.60 17.42 -5.89
N GLY A 191 4.90 16.70 -6.78
CA GLY A 191 3.46 16.50 -6.64
C GLY A 191 2.92 15.48 -7.62
N MET A 192 1.59 15.46 -7.74
CA MET A 192 0.87 14.56 -8.63
C MET A 192 -0.22 15.31 -9.42
N LEU A 193 -0.35 14.97 -10.69
CA LEU A 193 -1.30 15.53 -11.64
C LEU A 193 -2.23 14.43 -12.14
N SER A 194 -3.52 14.52 -11.81
CA SER A 194 -4.55 13.69 -12.44
C SER A 194 -4.77 14.17 -13.87
N VAL A 195 -4.67 13.26 -14.83
CA VAL A 195 -4.80 13.54 -16.26
C VAL A 195 -5.88 12.64 -16.85
N LEU A 196 -6.98 13.26 -17.28
CA LEU A 196 -7.97 12.63 -18.14
C LEU A 196 -7.55 12.88 -19.59
N GLY A 197 -7.18 11.80 -20.26
CA GLY A 197 -6.80 11.75 -21.65
C GLY A 197 -7.97 11.44 -22.59
N GLN A 198 -7.57 10.96 -23.76
CA GLN A 198 -8.34 10.53 -24.92
C GLN A 198 -7.52 9.43 -25.63
N PRO A 199 -8.09 8.68 -26.59
CA PRO A 199 -7.35 7.63 -27.31
C PRO A 199 -6.04 8.08 -27.97
N ARG A 200 -5.91 9.37 -28.32
CA ARG A 200 -4.69 9.95 -28.92
C ARG A 200 -3.75 10.62 -27.91
N SER A 201 -4.01 10.50 -26.61
CA SER A 201 -3.20 11.14 -25.58
C SER A 201 -1.77 10.61 -25.55
N LYS A 202 -0.81 11.53 -25.58
CA LYS A 202 0.61 11.21 -25.68
C LYS A 202 1.31 11.27 -24.32
N PHE A 203 0.88 10.46 -23.36
CA PHE A 203 1.37 10.50 -21.97
C PHE A 203 2.90 10.41 -21.85
N ASN A 204 3.53 9.38 -22.46
CA ASN A 204 4.98 9.17 -22.34
C ASN A 204 5.78 10.31 -23.00
N PHE A 205 5.31 10.81 -24.15
CA PHE A 205 5.94 11.94 -24.82
C PHE A 205 5.81 13.23 -24.00
N ALA A 206 4.65 13.45 -23.38
CA ALA A 206 4.42 14.59 -22.50
C ALA A 206 5.40 14.59 -21.31
N CYS A 207 5.57 13.44 -20.64
CA CYS A 207 6.53 13.26 -19.56
C CYS A 207 7.96 13.58 -20.01
N LEU A 208 8.38 13.08 -21.18
CA LEU A 208 9.71 13.35 -21.73
C LEU A 208 9.94 14.83 -22.00
N GLU A 209 8.98 15.52 -22.62
CA GLU A 209 9.07 16.95 -22.89
C GLU A 209 9.10 17.77 -21.59
N ALA A 210 8.32 17.37 -20.58
CA ALA A 210 8.34 17.99 -19.26
C ALA A 210 9.71 17.83 -18.57
N GLN A 211 10.33 16.65 -18.67
CA GLN A 211 11.69 16.44 -18.17
C GLN A 211 12.71 17.34 -18.89
N LYS A 212 12.63 17.45 -20.23
CA LYS A 212 13.51 18.36 -20.99
C LYS A 212 13.34 19.81 -20.57
N HIS A 213 12.10 20.25 -20.34
CA HIS A 213 11.82 21.58 -19.82
C HIS A 213 12.48 21.79 -18.45
N CYS A 214 12.34 20.84 -17.52
CA CYS A 214 13.03 20.92 -16.24
C CYS A 214 14.56 20.99 -16.36
N LYS A 215 15.17 20.23 -17.28
CA LYS A 215 16.62 20.35 -17.56
C LYS A 215 17.00 21.75 -18.02
N SER A 216 16.19 22.38 -18.86
CA SER A 216 16.42 23.76 -19.31
C SER A 216 16.32 24.79 -18.18
N LEU A 217 15.68 24.43 -17.06
CA LEU A 217 15.60 25.25 -15.84
C LEU A 217 16.71 24.91 -14.81
N GLY A 218 17.66 24.03 -15.16
CA GLY A 218 18.78 23.65 -14.29
C GLY A 218 18.50 22.50 -13.33
N ILE A 219 17.36 21.79 -13.46
CA ILE A 219 17.12 20.58 -12.67
C ILE A 219 17.94 19.43 -13.28
N GLU A 220 18.95 18.95 -12.56
CA GLU A 220 19.90 17.94 -13.06
C GLU A 220 19.24 16.59 -13.35
N SER A 221 18.40 16.11 -12.42
CA SER A 221 17.73 14.80 -12.49
C SER A 221 16.20 14.93 -12.44
N PRO A 222 15.57 15.49 -13.49
CA PRO A 222 14.15 15.76 -13.47
C PRO A 222 13.33 14.48 -13.60
N VAL A 223 12.39 14.34 -12.69
CA VAL A 223 11.40 13.25 -12.66
C VAL A 223 10.06 13.80 -13.13
N CYS A 224 9.46 13.10 -14.09
CA CYS A 224 8.07 13.25 -14.51
C CYS A 224 7.65 11.92 -15.14
N GLU A 225 6.83 11.14 -14.44
CA GLU A 225 6.55 9.74 -14.75
C GLU A 225 5.06 9.46 -14.58
N VAL A 226 4.52 8.49 -15.35
CA VAL A 226 3.18 7.98 -15.10
C VAL A 226 3.23 7.12 -13.84
N ALA A 227 2.70 7.65 -12.74
CA ALA A 227 2.71 7.04 -11.41
C ALA A 227 1.59 6.03 -11.21
N SER A 228 0.43 6.23 -11.86
CA SER A 228 -0.71 5.34 -11.69
C SER A 228 -1.58 5.28 -12.94
N TYR A 229 -2.07 4.08 -13.25
CA TYR A 229 -3.06 3.82 -14.30
C TYR A 229 -4.39 3.55 -13.61
N LEU A 230 -5.33 4.50 -13.64
CA LEU A 230 -6.60 4.40 -12.90
C LEU A 230 -7.65 3.64 -13.71
N PHE A 231 -7.84 4.07 -14.96
CA PHE A 231 -8.72 3.47 -15.95
C PHE A 231 -8.21 3.87 -17.35
N PRO A 232 -8.71 3.30 -18.47
CA PRO A 232 -8.08 3.41 -19.79
C PRO A 232 -7.63 4.83 -20.19
N ASP A 233 -8.49 5.82 -19.93
CA ASP A 233 -8.25 7.21 -20.28
C ASP A 233 -7.69 8.07 -19.12
N CYS A 234 -7.59 7.56 -17.90
CA CYS A 234 -7.17 8.36 -16.75
C CYS A 234 -5.94 7.81 -16.06
N ARG A 235 -4.95 8.68 -15.93
CA ARG A 235 -3.66 8.38 -15.32
C ARG A 235 -3.28 9.47 -14.34
N VAL A 236 -2.42 9.13 -13.40
CA VAL A 236 -1.75 10.11 -12.55
C VAL A 236 -0.31 10.22 -13.02
N ILE A 237 0.12 11.45 -13.31
CA ILE A 237 1.52 11.78 -13.61
C ILE A 237 2.11 12.44 -12.37
N SER A 238 3.26 11.96 -11.90
CA SER A 238 3.94 12.49 -10.73
C SER A 238 5.34 12.97 -11.10
N GLY A 239 5.88 13.92 -10.34
CA GLY A 239 7.22 14.44 -10.60
C GLY A 239 7.47 15.79 -9.96
N HIS A 240 8.49 16.49 -10.46
CA HIS A 240 8.82 17.85 -10.05
C HIS A 240 7.66 18.80 -10.37
N LEU A 241 7.43 19.80 -9.50
CA LEU A 241 6.34 20.75 -9.70
C LEU A 241 6.46 21.52 -11.02
N GLU A 242 7.67 21.85 -11.44
CA GLU A 242 7.97 22.51 -12.71
C GLU A 242 7.51 21.65 -13.91
N ALA A 243 7.73 20.34 -13.85
CA ALA A 243 7.29 19.40 -14.87
C ALA A 243 5.76 19.36 -14.96
N LEU A 244 5.08 19.28 -13.81
CA LEU A 244 3.63 19.21 -13.75
C LEU A 244 2.97 20.53 -14.21
N ARG A 245 3.52 21.67 -13.81
CA ARG A 245 3.08 23.00 -14.29
C ARG A 245 3.24 23.13 -15.80
N PHE A 246 4.37 22.65 -16.34
CA PHE A 246 4.57 22.58 -17.78
C PHE A 246 3.52 21.72 -18.48
N LEU A 247 3.20 20.54 -17.94
CA LEU A 247 2.16 19.67 -18.49
C LEU A 247 0.78 20.32 -18.45
N GLN A 248 0.40 20.98 -17.36
CA GLN A 248 -0.87 21.70 -17.28
C GLN A 248 -0.97 22.79 -18.35
N LYS A 249 0.08 23.60 -18.48
CA LYS A 249 0.16 24.70 -19.47
C LYS A 249 0.14 24.19 -20.92
N ASN A 250 0.66 22.99 -21.17
CA ASN A 250 0.80 22.42 -22.51
C ASN A 250 -0.16 21.25 -22.79
N SER A 251 -1.19 21.07 -21.96
CA SER A 251 -2.08 19.91 -21.96
C SER A 251 -2.71 19.60 -23.33
N SER A 252 -3.11 20.63 -24.07
CA SER A 252 -3.69 20.49 -25.42
C SER A 252 -2.73 19.85 -26.44
N ARG A 253 -1.42 20.12 -26.34
CA ARG A 253 -0.39 19.55 -27.23
C ARG A 253 -0.27 18.02 -27.10
N TYR A 254 -0.70 17.49 -25.96
CA TYR A 254 -0.64 16.06 -25.65
C TYR A 254 -2.01 15.38 -25.72
N HIS A 255 -3.05 16.08 -26.21
CA HIS A 255 -4.44 15.63 -26.25
C HIS A 255 -4.97 15.25 -24.86
N PHE A 256 -4.58 15.98 -23.81
CA PHE A 256 -5.20 15.83 -22.50
C PHE A 256 -6.51 16.61 -22.46
N ARG A 257 -7.61 15.94 -22.11
CA ARG A 257 -8.93 16.55 -21.98
C ARG A 257 -9.04 17.38 -20.71
N ARG A 258 -8.47 16.90 -19.61
CA ARG A 258 -8.46 17.60 -18.32
C ARG A 258 -7.20 17.24 -17.54
N THR A 259 -6.64 18.23 -16.85
CA THR A 259 -5.54 18.04 -15.90
C THR A 259 -5.89 18.72 -14.58
N LYS A 260 -5.71 18.05 -13.44
CA LYS A 260 -5.97 18.60 -12.10
C LYS A 260 -4.83 18.23 -11.16
N MET A 261 -4.22 19.23 -10.51
CA MET A 261 -3.25 18.98 -9.45
C MET A 261 -3.95 18.30 -8.28
N LEU A 262 -3.35 17.22 -7.76
CA LEU A 262 -3.84 16.53 -6.58
C LEU A 262 -3.34 17.23 -5.31
N PRO A 263 -4.16 17.34 -4.26
CA PRO A 263 -3.78 17.97 -3.00
C PRO A 263 -2.91 17.02 -2.17
N VAL A 264 -1.70 16.75 -2.67
CA VAL A 264 -0.72 15.86 -2.03
C VAL A 264 0.65 16.53 -2.04
N SER A 265 1.49 16.21 -1.05
CA SER A 265 2.77 16.86 -0.84
C SER A 265 3.94 16.28 -1.62
N GLY A 266 3.76 15.15 -2.33
CA GLY A 266 4.87 14.41 -2.93
C GLY A 266 4.59 13.81 -4.31
N GLY A 267 5.64 13.63 -5.09
CA GLY A 267 5.65 12.91 -6.36
C GLY A 267 5.63 11.39 -6.18
N PHE A 268 4.59 10.86 -5.55
CA PHE A 268 4.49 9.45 -5.19
C PHE A 268 4.52 8.51 -6.40
N HIS A 269 4.97 7.27 -6.17
CA HIS A 269 5.15 6.22 -7.19
C HIS A 269 6.08 6.60 -8.34
N THR A 270 7.13 7.37 -8.03
CA THR A 270 8.22 7.71 -8.95
C THR A 270 9.55 7.51 -8.26
N ARG A 271 10.65 7.68 -9.00
CA ARG A 271 12.02 7.70 -8.45
C ARG A 271 12.26 8.73 -7.36
N LEU A 272 11.40 9.75 -7.21
CA LEU A 272 11.48 10.68 -6.08
C LEU A 272 11.24 9.99 -4.74
N MET A 273 10.61 8.82 -4.73
CA MET A 273 10.36 8.01 -3.54
C MET A 273 11.44 6.95 -3.28
N GLU A 274 12.51 6.90 -4.07
CA GLU A 274 13.63 5.96 -3.88
C GLU A 274 14.18 5.96 -2.44
N PRO A 275 14.33 7.12 -1.74
CA PRO A 275 14.80 7.12 -0.35
C PRO A 275 13.91 6.32 0.61
N ALA A 276 12.61 6.16 0.30
CA ALA A 276 11.67 5.40 1.13
C ALA A 276 11.76 3.87 0.93
N VAL A 277 12.45 3.40 -0.10
CA VAL A 277 12.57 1.96 -0.43
C VAL A 277 13.32 1.22 0.65
N GLN A 278 14.49 1.72 1.04
CA GLN A 278 15.38 1.03 1.97
C GLN A 278 14.78 0.89 3.40
N PRO A 279 14.20 1.94 4.00
CA PRO A 279 13.53 1.84 5.30
C PRO A 279 12.38 0.81 5.29
N LEU A 280 11.52 0.87 4.27
CA LEU A 280 10.39 -0.05 4.16
C LEU A 280 10.86 -1.49 3.94
N ALA A 281 11.85 -1.71 3.08
CA ALA A 281 12.40 -3.03 2.81
C ALA A 281 13.02 -3.69 4.07
N GLN A 282 13.59 -2.90 4.97
CA GLN A 282 14.11 -3.42 6.24
C GLN A 282 13.00 -3.89 7.18
N VAL A 283 11.90 -3.14 7.28
CA VAL A 283 10.73 -3.56 8.07
C VAL A 283 10.09 -4.80 7.46
N LEU A 284 9.90 -4.84 6.14
CA LEU A 284 9.27 -6.01 5.49
C LEU A 284 10.09 -7.30 5.66
N LYS A 285 11.40 -7.22 5.89
CA LYS A 285 12.25 -8.39 6.21
C LYS A 285 12.02 -8.94 7.61
N THR A 286 11.44 -8.16 8.52
CA THR A 286 11.15 -8.59 9.90
C THR A 286 9.73 -9.11 10.08
N VAL A 287 8.83 -8.79 9.14
CA VAL A 287 7.43 -9.22 9.15
C VAL A 287 7.27 -10.64 8.59
N ALA A 288 6.47 -11.46 9.25
CA ALA A 288 6.12 -12.80 8.79
C ALA A 288 5.00 -12.74 7.73
N ILE A 289 5.36 -12.56 6.46
CA ILE A 289 4.38 -12.54 5.36
C ILE A 289 3.94 -13.98 5.03
N ARG A 290 2.63 -14.24 5.15
CA ARG A 290 1.99 -15.54 4.91
C ARG A 290 1.23 -15.55 3.58
N LYS A 291 0.90 -16.74 3.10
CA LYS A 291 0.01 -16.88 1.94
C LYS A 291 -1.38 -16.31 2.29
N PRO A 292 -1.93 -15.39 1.48
CA PRO A 292 -3.26 -14.84 1.72
C PRO A 292 -4.36 -15.92 1.71
N LEU A 293 -5.35 -15.79 2.60
CA LEU A 293 -6.54 -16.66 2.66
C LEU A 293 -7.49 -16.44 1.47
N VAL A 294 -7.55 -15.20 0.97
CA VAL A 294 -8.24 -14.81 -0.26
C VAL A 294 -7.26 -14.18 -1.24
N ALA A 295 -7.51 -14.28 -2.54
CA ALA A 295 -6.56 -13.78 -3.54
C ALA A 295 -6.35 -12.25 -3.40
N VAL A 296 -5.11 -11.82 -3.16
CA VAL A 296 -4.74 -10.39 -3.16
C VAL A 296 -3.99 -10.06 -4.44
N TYR A 297 -4.34 -8.95 -5.10
CA TYR A 297 -3.70 -8.51 -6.34
C TYR A 297 -2.69 -7.38 -6.08
N SER A 298 -1.48 -7.53 -6.61
CA SER A 298 -0.37 -6.58 -6.45
C SER A 298 -0.54 -5.35 -7.35
N ASN A 299 -0.27 -4.16 -6.81
CA ASN A 299 -0.19 -2.91 -7.57
C ASN A 299 0.99 -2.88 -8.56
N VAL A 300 2.02 -3.71 -8.37
CA VAL A 300 3.22 -3.71 -9.24
C VAL A 300 2.99 -4.53 -10.51
N SER A 301 2.46 -5.74 -10.37
CA SER A 301 2.33 -6.71 -11.48
C SER A 301 0.90 -6.88 -11.99
N GLY A 302 -0.11 -6.42 -11.25
CA GLY A 302 -1.51 -6.74 -11.52
C GLY A 302 -1.85 -8.23 -11.37
N SER A 303 -0.94 -9.01 -10.77
CA SER A 303 -1.07 -10.45 -10.57
C SER A 303 -1.35 -10.79 -9.11
N ARG A 304 -1.83 -12.02 -8.86
CA ARG A 304 -2.06 -12.53 -7.50
C ARG A 304 -0.73 -12.77 -6.78
N TYR A 305 -0.72 -12.52 -5.47
CA TYR A 305 0.35 -12.96 -4.55
C TYR A 305 0.37 -14.48 -4.39
#